data_AF-M1VK75-F1
#
_entry.id   AF-M1VK75-F1
#
_cell.length_a   1.000
_cell.length_b   1.000
_cell.length_c   1.000
_cell.angle_alpha   90.00
_cell.angle_beta   90.00
_cell.angle_gamma   90.00
#
_symmetry.space_group_name_H-M   'P 1'
#
loop_
_entity.id
_entity.type
_entity.pdbx_description
1 polymer ?
#
loop_
_entity_poly.entity_id
_entity_poly.type
_entity_poly.pdbx_seq_one_letter_code
_entity_poly.pdbx_strand_id
1 'polypeptide(L)'
;MTILYKDPVATFGKDYVLPLSWLRLFFYWHGSLMQRLLFEIILWLALAALVIALKLYVATWTHAFLLVLAILANVLSPILTFMLGFYTSTIYSRWWDARVSMCGTAQMAAYNIAMEMTQFIYSDKDPITAARLKQRIVRWCNLAFALVLREIITDGTHLYNSFDSLEQLGMMTAEERQRIEHDVDRVRFTLPLMWAGHTFTRLRDHEPNYGVTHWVHLQLSQQLASLRQGLGSMYVFVTVPVPLMYRQLVSAAVRIYILVVVLLAGNLQLLGATSSGTDSANYSWTDMVYIVSVFFIYIGWLHVADELANPYRIAPDGLDFDDYLSSQRADHATMVDDNSIRLPTVDSINDEPLPGDPNWNCPFVWRDHAYEAVPGWNKYKEYIRTVKASRQDGHAKTYDFFQRVRQRLLSDEETFATDDTTAPTQTDWAQSIGLQGNTSLRGTTRCWTGPPERIRYYGF
;
A
#
# COMPACT_ATOMS: atom_id res chain seq x y z
N MET A 1 6.41 1.57 3.54
CA MET A 1 5.56 1.83 4.73
C MET A 1 5.02 3.27 4.76
N THR A 2 3.69 3.42 4.71
CA THR A 2 2.98 4.72 4.79
C THR A 2 3.46 5.56 5.97
N ILE A 3 3.67 6.86 5.76
CA ILE A 3 4.05 7.78 6.84
C ILE A 3 2.84 8.02 7.76
N LEU A 4 2.81 7.34 8.91
CA LEU A 4 1.81 7.53 9.94
C LEU A 4 2.20 8.69 10.85
N TYR A 5 1.61 9.87 10.62
CA TYR A 5 1.83 11.07 11.44
C TYR A 5 0.71 11.34 12.45
N LYS A 6 -0.22 10.39 12.64
CA LYS A 6 -1.37 10.51 13.54
C LYS A 6 -0.92 10.83 14.98
N ASP A 7 0.06 10.12 15.53
CA ASP A 7 0.50 10.38 16.92
C ASP A 7 1.31 11.67 17.14
N PRO A 8 2.26 12.08 16.27
CA PRO A 8 3.06 13.29 16.51
C PRO A 8 2.32 14.62 16.21
N VAL A 9 1.19 14.60 15.50
CA VAL A 9 0.44 15.81 15.08
C VAL A 9 -0.96 15.88 15.68
N ALA A 10 -1.60 14.76 16.04
CA ALA A 10 -3.00 14.75 16.47
C ALA A 10 -3.25 15.08 17.95
N THR A 11 -2.23 15.35 18.75
CA THR A 11 -2.47 15.71 20.15
C THR A 11 -2.77 17.20 20.28
N PHE A 12 -4.04 17.56 20.13
CA PHE A 12 -4.64 18.67 20.88
C PHE A 12 -4.90 18.30 22.36
N GLY A 13 -4.37 17.17 22.85
CA GLY A 13 -4.82 16.56 24.11
C GLY A 13 -3.78 15.88 25.01
N LYS A 14 -2.47 16.00 24.78
CA LYS A 14 -1.47 15.54 25.76
C LYS A 14 -0.30 16.52 25.84
N ASP A 15 -0.15 17.12 27.03
CA ASP A 15 1.03 17.81 27.55
C ASP A 15 1.68 18.85 26.64
N TYR A 16 1.38 20.13 26.88
CA TYR A 16 2.05 21.30 26.29
C TYR A 16 2.44 21.11 24.82
N VAL A 17 1.43 21.13 23.95
CA VAL A 17 1.67 21.33 22.52
C VAL A 17 2.35 22.69 22.40
N LEU A 18 3.66 22.67 22.16
CA LEU A 18 4.36 23.88 21.75
C LEU A 18 3.53 24.47 20.60
N PRO A 19 3.19 25.78 20.60
CA PRO A 19 2.28 26.41 19.63
C PRO A 19 2.74 26.32 18.16
N LEU A 20 3.84 25.60 17.92
CA LEU A 20 4.52 25.37 16.66
C LEU A 20 4.82 23.88 16.42
N SER A 21 4.08 22.95 17.02
CA SER A 21 4.24 21.50 16.80
C SER A 21 4.12 21.11 15.33
N TRP A 22 3.28 21.82 14.58
CA TRP A 22 3.14 21.71 13.12
C TRP A 22 4.44 22.02 12.36
N LEU A 23 5.35 22.84 12.92
CA LEU A 23 6.67 23.08 12.31
C LEU A 23 7.51 21.81 12.24
N ARG A 24 7.29 20.84 13.13
CA ARG A 24 8.00 19.55 13.08
C ARG A 24 7.73 18.82 11.77
N LEU A 25 6.58 19.01 11.14
CA LEU A 25 6.25 18.43 9.83
C LEU A 25 7.20 18.92 8.73
N PHE A 26 7.61 20.18 8.78
CA PHE A 26 8.52 20.78 7.79
C PHE A 26 9.95 20.26 7.91
N PHE A 27 10.33 19.71 9.07
CA PHE A 27 11.66 19.13 9.30
C PHE A 27 11.73 17.64 8.96
N TYR A 28 10.63 17.00 8.57
CA TYR A 28 10.68 15.67 7.98
C TYR A 28 11.17 15.74 6.53
N TRP A 29 12.27 15.04 6.23
CA TRP A 29 12.89 15.04 4.91
C TRP A 29 12.36 13.92 4.00
N HIS A 30 12.33 12.68 4.50
CA HIS A 30 12.00 11.52 3.68
C HIS A 30 10.52 11.51 3.28
N GLY A 31 10.26 11.51 1.97
CA GLY A 31 8.90 11.52 1.43
C GLY A 31 8.18 12.86 1.60
N SER A 32 8.91 13.94 1.92
CA SER A 32 8.31 15.25 2.08
C SER A 32 8.27 16.02 0.78
N LEU A 33 7.35 16.99 0.72
CA LEU A 33 7.23 17.91 -0.40
C LEU A 33 8.56 18.65 -0.68
N MET A 34 9.35 18.93 0.35
CA MET A 34 10.64 19.64 0.22
C MET A 34 11.67 18.83 -0.56
N GLN A 35 11.74 17.52 -0.31
CA GLN A 35 12.66 16.63 -1.03
C GLN A 35 12.37 16.63 -2.54
N ARG A 36 11.10 16.74 -2.92
CA ARG A 36 10.67 16.78 -4.33
C ARG A 36 10.88 18.15 -4.97
N LEU A 37 10.57 19.22 -4.25
CA LEU A 37 10.59 20.58 -4.80
C LEU A 37 11.99 21.22 -4.84
N LEU A 38 12.97 20.73 -4.07
CA LEU A 38 14.24 21.43 -3.86
C LEU A 38 14.93 21.86 -5.16
N PHE A 39 15.08 20.93 -6.11
CA PHE A 39 15.74 21.23 -7.39
C PHE A 39 14.96 22.22 -8.25
N GLU A 40 13.64 22.11 -8.29
CA GLU A 40 12.79 23.05 -9.03
C GLU A 40 12.85 24.45 -8.40
N ILE A 41 12.80 24.55 -7.07
CA ILE A 41 12.92 25.83 -6.36
C ILE A 41 14.24 26.52 -6.69
N ILE A 42 15.35 25.78 -6.63
CA ILE A 42 16.68 26.33 -6.95
C ILE A 42 16.72 26.84 -8.39
N LEU A 43 16.11 26.10 -9.33
CA LEU A 43 16.04 26.51 -10.74
C LEU A 43 15.25 27.81 -10.92
N TRP A 44 14.07 27.92 -10.30
CA TRP A 44 13.24 29.12 -10.39
C TRP A 44 13.88 30.33 -9.67
N LEU A 45 14.56 30.11 -8.55
CA LEU A 45 15.34 31.13 -7.86
C LEU A 45 16.52 31.62 -8.71
N ALA A 46 17.25 30.70 -9.35
CA ALA A 46 18.33 31.04 -10.25
C ALA A 46 17.83 31.86 -11.45
N LEU A 47 16.66 31.50 -12.00
CA LEU A 47 16.03 32.25 -13.07
C LEU A 47 15.60 33.65 -12.61
N ALA A 48 15.03 33.78 -11.40
CA ALA A 48 14.67 35.08 -10.84
C ALA A 48 15.89 35.96 -10.58
N ALA A 49 16.97 35.40 -10.04
CA ALA A 49 18.24 36.10 -9.87
C ALA A 49 18.83 36.55 -11.21
N LEU A 50 18.74 35.70 -12.24
CA LEU A 50 19.15 36.05 -13.60
C LEU A 50 18.32 37.21 -14.16
N VAL A 51 16.99 37.18 -14.03
CA VAL A 51 16.12 38.28 -14.48
C VAL A 51 16.47 39.59 -13.78
N ILE A 52 16.70 39.56 -12.46
CA ILE A 52 17.14 40.74 -11.71
C ILE A 52 18.49 41.24 -12.23
N ALA A 53 19.46 40.34 -12.45
CA ALA A 53 20.78 40.71 -12.98
C ALA A 53 20.69 41.32 -14.38
N LEU A 54 19.84 40.79 -15.26
CA LEU A 54 19.61 41.35 -16.60
C LEU A 54 19.05 42.77 -16.53
N LYS A 55 18.11 43.03 -15.62
CA LYS A 55 17.52 44.36 -15.41
C LYS A 55 18.52 45.38 -14.84
N LEU A 56 19.44 44.93 -13.97
CA LEU A 56 20.43 45.79 -13.33
C LEU A 56 21.63 46.08 -14.23
N TYR A 57 22.13 45.09 -14.97
CA TYR A 57 23.43 45.17 -15.64
C TYR A 57 23.36 45.19 -17.17
N VAL A 58 22.25 44.77 -17.77
CA VAL A 58 22.14 44.64 -19.24
C VAL A 58 21.19 45.68 -19.81
N ALA A 59 19.92 45.66 -19.44
CA ALA A 59 18.91 46.57 -19.99
C ALA A 59 17.74 46.77 -19.03
N THR A 60 17.34 48.03 -18.84
CA THR A 60 16.09 48.36 -18.15
C THR A 60 14.90 47.98 -19.02
N TRP A 61 13.91 47.32 -18.43
CA TRP A 61 12.71 46.92 -19.14
C TRP A 61 11.69 48.06 -19.12
N THR A 62 10.90 48.20 -20.18
CA THR A 62 9.94 49.30 -20.30
C THR A 62 8.82 49.17 -19.26
N HIS A 63 8.40 50.29 -18.68
CA HIS A 63 7.30 50.31 -17.71
C HIS A 63 6.00 49.73 -18.30
N ALA A 64 5.72 49.99 -19.58
CA ALA A 64 4.55 49.44 -20.27
C ALA A 64 4.57 47.90 -20.31
N PHE A 65 5.72 47.29 -20.61
CA PHE A 65 5.86 45.84 -20.60
C PHE A 65 5.66 45.24 -19.20
N LEU A 66 6.28 45.85 -18.19
CA LEU A 66 6.14 45.41 -16.80
C LEU A 66 4.68 45.54 -16.29
N LEU A 67 3.97 46.59 -16.70
CA LEU A 67 2.55 46.76 -16.37
C LEU A 67 1.68 45.67 -16.98
N VAL A 68 1.94 45.27 -18.24
CA VAL A 68 1.22 44.16 -18.88
C VAL A 68 1.44 42.85 -18.13
N LEU A 69 2.68 42.56 -17.70
CA LEU A 69 2.97 41.38 -16.88
C LEU A 69 2.25 41.42 -15.53
N ALA A 70 2.21 42.58 -14.87
CA ALA A 70 1.51 42.75 -13.60
C ALA A 70 -0.02 42.56 -13.74
N ILE A 71 -0.62 43.10 -14.80
CA ILE A 71 -2.04 42.87 -15.12
C ILE A 71 -2.29 41.38 -15.37
N LEU A 72 -1.44 40.74 -16.17
CA LEU A 72 -1.55 39.31 -16.46
C LEU A 72 -1.47 38.47 -15.18
N ALA A 73 -0.52 38.75 -14.28
CA ALA A 73 -0.41 38.07 -13.00
C ALA A 73 -1.66 38.24 -12.12
N ASN A 74 -2.20 39.46 -12.05
CA ASN A 74 -3.41 39.77 -11.28
C ASN A 74 -4.66 39.07 -11.82
N VAL A 75 -4.78 38.91 -13.14
CA VAL A 75 -5.87 38.16 -13.78
C VAL A 75 -5.69 36.65 -13.60
N LEU A 76 -4.47 36.14 -13.77
CA LEU A 76 -4.19 34.70 -13.67
C LEU A 76 -4.34 34.15 -12.25
N SER A 77 -3.91 34.90 -11.22
CA SER A 77 -3.89 34.43 -9.82
C SER A 77 -5.23 33.84 -9.33
N PRO A 78 -6.39 34.54 -9.42
CA PRO A 78 -7.67 33.99 -8.97
C PRO A 78 -8.16 32.83 -9.84
N ILE A 79 -7.96 32.91 -11.16
CA ILE A 79 -8.36 31.84 -12.11
C ILE A 79 -7.59 30.55 -11.80
N LEU A 80 -6.30 30.67 -11.52
CA LEU A 80 -5.43 29.56 -11.16
C LEU A 80 -5.81 28.96 -9.82
N THR A 81 -6.08 29.78 -8.81
CA THR A 81 -6.50 29.30 -7.49
C THR A 81 -7.77 28.46 -7.61
N PHE A 82 -8.75 28.95 -8.37
CA PHE A 82 -9.99 28.22 -8.66
C PHE A 82 -9.70 26.91 -9.41
N MET A 83 -9.03 26.99 -10.56
CA MET A 83 -8.78 25.83 -11.42
C MET A 83 -7.93 24.74 -10.73
N LEU A 84 -6.88 25.14 -10.00
CA LEU A 84 -6.02 24.24 -9.23
C LEU A 84 -6.80 23.62 -8.07
N GLY A 85 -7.68 24.38 -7.41
CA GLY A 85 -8.59 23.88 -6.38
C GLY A 85 -9.51 22.75 -6.89
N PHE A 86 -10.17 22.93 -8.04
CA PHE A 86 -11.00 21.88 -8.64
C PHE A 86 -10.18 20.66 -9.05
N TYR A 87 -9.02 20.89 -9.67
CA TYR A 87 -8.14 19.80 -10.11
C TYR A 87 -7.67 18.96 -8.92
N THR A 88 -7.10 19.61 -7.90
CA THR A 88 -6.58 18.94 -6.71
C THR A 88 -7.67 18.24 -5.91
N SER A 89 -8.85 18.85 -5.77
CA SER A 89 -10.02 18.23 -5.13
C SER A 89 -10.47 16.96 -5.86
N THR A 90 -10.55 17.01 -7.20
CA THR A 90 -10.89 15.83 -8.02
C THR A 90 -9.88 14.71 -7.84
N ILE A 91 -8.58 15.03 -7.84
CA ILE A 91 -7.52 14.05 -7.63
C ILE A 91 -7.57 13.46 -6.22
N TYR A 92 -7.79 14.29 -5.20
CA TYR A 92 -7.91 13.84 -3.81
C TYR A 92 -9.08 12.87 -3.62
N SER A 93 -10.27 13.19 -4.14
CA SER A 93 -11.44 12.30 -4.07
C SER A 93 -11.16 10.96 -4.76
N ARG A 94 -10.55 11.00 -5.94
CA ARG A 94 -10.14 9.79 -6.67
C ARG A 94 -9.13 8.95 -5.87
N TRP A 95 -8.14 9.59 -5.26
CA TRP A 95 -7.15 8.91 -4.41
C TRP A 95 -7.82 8.25 -3.20
N TRP A 96 -8.73 8.96 -2.53
CA TRP A 96 -9.47 8.43 -1.39
C TRP A 96 -10.32 7.22 -1.77
N ASP A 97 -11.07 7.33 -2.86
CA ASP A 97 -11.91 6.25 -3.37
C ASP A 97 -11.08 5.02 -3.74
N ALA A 98 -9.95 5.19 -4.41
CA ALA A 98 -9.06 4.07 -4.74
C ALA A 98 -8.55 3.34 -3.48
N ARG A 99 -8.17 4.10 -2.44
CA ARG A 99 -7.50 3.56 -1.26
C ARG A 99 -8.44 3.01 -0.21
N VAL A 100 -9.55 3.69 0.03
CA VAL A 100 -10.48 3.34 1.11
C VAL A 100 -11.63 2.53 0.55
N SER A 101 -12.27 3.02 -0.51
CA SER A 101 -13.45 2.35 -1.07
C SER A 101 -13.04 1.10 -1.85
N MET A 102 -12.20 1.23 -2.88
CA MET A 102 -11.90 0.11 -3.80
C MET A 102 -11.02 -0.96 -3.15
N CYS A 103 -9.85 -0.59 -2.63
CA CYS A 103 -8.96 -1.53 -1.92
C CYS A 103 -9.60 -2.09 -0.65
N GLY A 104 -10.34 -1.25 0.09
CA GLY A 104 -11.04 -1.67 1.31
C GLY A 104 -12.14 -2.68 1.01
N THR A 105 -12.97 -2.46 -0.01
CA THR A 105 -13.98 -3.47 -0.43
C THR A 105 -13.31 -4.78 -0.83
N ALA A 106 -12.22 -4.75 -1.61
CA ALA A 106 -11.51 -5.96 -2.00
C ALA A 106 -10.95 -6.71 -0.77
N GLN A 107 -10.30 -6.01 0.15
CA GLN A 107 -9.76 -6.61 1.36
C GLN A 107 -10.87 -7.18 2.24
N MET A 108 -11.88 -6.39 2.58
CA MET A 108 -12.97 -6.83 3.45
C MET A 108 -13.72 -8.03 2.87
N ALA A 109 -13.98 -8.06 1.56
CA ALA A 109 -14.60 -9.21 0.92
C ALA A 109 -13.70 -10.46 1.02
N ALA A 110 -12.39 -10.33 0.86
CA ALA A 110 -11.47 -11.46 1.00
C ALA A 110 -11.44 -12.02 2.45
N TYR A 111 -11.46 -11.14 3.47
CA TYR A 111 -11.59 -11.56 4.87
C TYR A 111 -12.95 -12.22 5.16
N ASN A 112 -14.04 -11.65 4.64
CA ASN A 112 -15.37 -12.25 4.79
C ASN A 112 -15.42 -13.65 4.19
N ILE A 113 -14.84 -13.85 2.99
CA ILE A 113 -14.75 -15.19 2.38
C ILE A 113 -14.00 -16.15 3.30
N ALA A 114 -12.85 -15.76 3.85
CA ALA A 114 -12.08 -16.61 4.74
C ALA A 114 -12.87 -16.99 6.01
N MET A 115 -13.51 -16.00 6.66
CA MET A 115 -14.34 -16.23 7.84
C MET A 115 -15.55 -17.13 7.56
N GLU A 116 -16.32 -16.81 6.52
CA GLU A 116 -17.53 -17.55 6.14
C GLU A 116 -17.20 -18.98 5.71
N MET A 117 -16.09 -19.19 5.03
CA MET A 117 -15.65 -20.55 4.66
C MET A 117 -15.36 -21.41 5.88
N THR A 118 -14.71 -20.85 6.90
CA THR A 118 -14.46 -21.58 8.16
C THR A 118 -15.76 -21.94 8.88
N GLN A 119 -16.76 -21.07 8.81
CA GLN A 119 -18.06 -21.29 9.44
C GLN A 119 -18.93 -22.29 8.67
N PHE A 120 -18.93 -22.23 7.33
CA PHE A 120 -19.89 -22.98 6.51
C PHE A 120 -19.33 -24.25 5.86
N ILE A 121 -18.02 -24.32 5.62
CA ILE A 121 -17.38 -25.47 4.96
C ILE A 121 -16.63 -26.28 6.02
N TYR A 122 -17.21 -27.42 6.37
CA TYR A 122 -16.66 -28.38 7.32
C TYR A 122 -16.87 -29.80 6.82
N SER A 123 -16.11 -30.77 7.33
CA SER A 123 -16.38 -32.17 7.08
C SER A 123 -16.02 -32.99 8.31
N ASP A 124 -17.02 -33.65 8.90
CA ASP A 124 -16.81 -34.49 10.09
C ASP A 124 -15.99 -35.75 9.78
N LYS A 125 -16.05 -36.21 8.52
CA LYS A 125 -15.37 -37.45 8.07
C LYS A 125 -13.93 -37.19 7.64
N ASP A 126 -13.66 -36.05 7.03
CA ASP A 126 -12.34 -35.69 6.52
C ASP A 126 -12.02 -34.20 6.74
N PRO A 127 -11.71 -33.80 7.98
CA PRO A 127 -11.44 -32.42 8.33
C PRO A 127 -10.17 -31.89 7.64
N ILE A 128 -9.18 -32.75 7.39
CA ILE A 128 -7.91 -32.36 6.76
C ILE A 128 -8.14 -31.95 5.30
N THR A 129 -8.93 -32.73 4.55
CA THR A 129 -9.25 -32.37 3.16
C THR A 129 -10.15 -31.14 3.09
N ALA A 130 -11.07 -30.95 4.05
CA ALA A 130 -11.84 -29.71 4.16
C ALA A 130 -10.95 -28.49 4.40
N ALA A 131 -9.97 -28.58 5.30
CA ALA A 131 -8.99 -27.52 5.54
C ALA A 131 -8.17 -27.21 4.29
N ARG A 132 -7.67 -28.23 3.58
CA ARG A 132 -6.93 -28.05 2.30
C ARG A 132 -7.79 -27.40 1.21
N LEU A 133 -9.06 -27.79 1.10
CA LEU A 133 -10.02 -27.18 0.20
C LEU A 133 -10.19 -25.69 0.51
N LYS A 134 -10.33 -25.32 1.79
CA LYS A 134 -10.44 -23.93 2.21
C LYS A 134 -9.17 -23.14 1.92
N GLN A 135 -8.00 -23.66 2.27
CA GLN A 135 -6.72 -23.03 1.96
C GLN A 135 -6.55 -22.77 0.46
N ARG A 136 -6.97 -23.71 -0.40
CA ARG A 136 -6.94 -23.54 -1.85
C ARG A 136 -7.81 -22.38 -2.33
N ILE A 137 -9.05 -22.29 -1.86
CA ILE A 137 -9.99 -21.23 -2.28
C ILE A 137 -9.52 -19.86 -1.80
N VAL A 138 -9.11 -19.74 -0.53
CA VAL A 138 -8.55 -18.50 0.02
C VAL A 138 -7.28 -18.08 -0.74
N ARG A 139 -6.42 -19.04 -1.09
CA ARG A 139 -5.23 -18.76 -1.90
C ARG A 139 -5.61 -18.23 -3.28
N TRP A 140 -6.66 -18.75 -3.93
CA TRP A 140 -7.16 -18.18 -5.17
C TRP A 140 -7.70 -16.75 -5.01
N CYS A 141 -8.38 -16.43 -3.91
CA CYS A 141 -8.82 -15.06 -3.62
C CYS A 141 -7.61 -14.11 -3.46
N ASN A 142 -6.58 -14.52 -2.71
CA ASN A 142 -5.35 -13.75 -2.54
C ASN A 142 -4.55 -13.65 -3.85
N LEU A 143 -4.56 -14.70 -4.67
CA LEU A 143 -3.94 -14.72 -5.99
C LEU A 143 -4.62 -13.72 -6.94
N ALA A 144 -5.95 -13.68 -6.96
CA ALA A 144 -6.68 -12.67 -7.72
C ALA A 144 -6.28 -11.25 -7.31
N PHE A 145 -6.15 -11.00 -6.00
CA PHE A 145 -5.67 -9.72 -5.49
C PHE A 145 -4.26 -9.41 -5.99
N ALA A 146 -3.34 -10.37 -5.89
CA ALA A 146 -1.95 -10.23 -6.34
C ALA A 146 -1.84 -9.94 -7.84
N LEU A 147 -2.67 -10.59 -8.65
CA LEU A 147 -2.71 -10.37 -10.11
C LEU A 147 -3.17 -8.95 -10.45
N VAL A 148 -4.13 -8.38 -9.70
CA VAL A 148 -4.49 -6.96 -9.85
C VAL A 148 -3.34 -6.06 -9.43
N LEU A 149 -2.72 -6.30 -8.27
CA LEU A 149 -1.58 -5.51 -7.80
C LEU A 149 -0.44 -5.48 -8.82
N ARG A 150 -0.12 -6.63 -9.41
CA ARG A 150 0.85 -6.75 -10.50
C ARG A 150 0.51 -5.90 -11.73
N GLU A 151 -0.77 -5.79 -12.07
CA GLU A 151 -1.19 -5.01 -13.25
C GLU A 151 -1.27 -3.50 -12.97
N ILE A 152 -1.57 -3.09 -11.73
CA ILE A 152 -1.72 -1.66 -11.37
C ILE A 152 -0.45 -1.01 -10.84
N ILE A 153 0.47 -1.78 -10.24
CA ILE A 153 1.77 -1.29 -9.78
C ILE A 153 2.75 -1.43 -10.94
N THR A 154 2.96 -0.36 -11.70
CA THR A 154 3.84 -0.36 -12.88
C THR A 154 5.30 -0.01 -12.56
N ASP A 155 5.51 0.71 -11.46
CA ASP A 155 6.79 1.36 -11.19
C ASP A 155 7.46 0.72 -9.96
N GLY A 156 8.73 0.35 -10.12
CA GLY A 156 9.57 -0.17 -9.05
C GLY A 156 9.54 -1.69 -8.88
N THR A 157 10.29 -2.17 -7.89
CA THR A 157 10.38 -3.58 -7.55
C THR A 157 9.45 -3.91 -6.39
N HIS A 158 8.52 -4.84 -6.58
CA HIS A 158 7.64 -5.36 -5.54
C HIS A 158 7.48 -6.88 -5.66
N LEU A 159 6.99 -7.53 -4.60
CA LEU A 159 6.92 -9.00 -4.49
C LEU A 159 6.10 -9.67 -5.60
N TYR A 160 5.05 -9.01 -6.06
CA TYR A 160 4.06 -9.58 -6.98
C TYR A 160 4.30 -9.28 -8.47
N ASN A 161 5.46 -8.73 -8.83
CA ASN A 161 5.79 -8.27 -10.18
C ASN A 161 5.74 -9.36 -11.27
N SER A 162 6.11 -10.61 -10.94
CA SER A 162 6.29 -11.69 -11.92
C SER A 162 5.50 -12.94 -11.57
N PHE A 163 5.13 -13.73 -12.58
CA PHE A 163 4.51 -15.04 -12.33
C PHE A 163 5.47 -15.98 -11.60
N ASP A 164 6.77 -15.91 -11.90
CA ASP A 164 7.81 -16.67 -11.17
C ASP A 164 7.84 -16.31 -9.68
N SER A 165 7.80 -15.01 -9.35
CA SER A 165 7.80 -14.58 -7.95
C SER A 165 6.52 -14.99 -7.22
N LEU A 166 5.36 -14.93 -7.88
CA LEU A 166 4.10 -15.42 -7.32
C LEU A 166 4.13 -16.93 -7.04
N GLU A 167 4.73 -17.72 -7.92
CA GLU A 167 4.92 -19.16 -7.73
C GLU A 167 5.90 -19.45 -6.57
N GLN A 168 7.06 -18.76 -6.53
CA GLN A 168 8.05 -18.90 -5.45
C GLN A 168 7.50 -18.49 -4.08
N LEU A 169 6.62 -17.49 -4.04
CA LEU A 169 5.92 -17.09 -2.82
C LEU A 169 4.85 -18.12 -2.40
N GLY A 170 4.52 -19.11 -3.24
CA GLY A 170 3.46 -20.08 -2.99
C GLY A 170 2.05 -19.51 -3.16
N MET A 171 1.89 -18.45 -3.97
CA MET A 171 0.57 -17.87 -4.28
C MET A 171 -0.18 -18.72 -5.33
N MET A 172 0.55 -19.39 -6.21
CA MET A 172 0.00 -20.28 -7.23
C MET A 172 0.86 -21.52 -7.42
N THR A 173 0.26 -22.60 -7.92
CA THR A 173 1.00 -23.79 -8.38
C THR A 173 1.46 -23.60 -9.84
N ALA A 174 2.41 -24.42 -10.29
CA ALA A 174 2.87 -24.43 -11.68
C ALA A 174 1.72 -24.69 -12.68
N GLU A 175 0.76 -25.57 -12.32
CA GLU A 175 -0.41 -25.83 -13.16
C GLU A 175 -1.32 -24.60 -13.26
N GLU A 176 -1.59 -23.94 -12.12
CA GLU A 176 -2.43 -22.75 -12.10
C GLU A 176 -1.80 -21.59 -12.86
N ARG A 177 -0.48 -21.46 -12.78
CA ARG A 177 0.28 -20.50 -13.58
C ARG A 177 0.07 -20.76 -15.07
N GLN A 178 0.25 -22.00 -15.52
CA GLN A 178 0.05 -22.37 -16.92
C GLN A 178 -1.35 -21.97 -17.39
N ARG A 179 -2.38 -22.24 -16.57
CA ARG A 179 -3.77 -21.86 -16.88
C ARG A 179 -3.96 -20.35 -16.95
N ILE A 180 -3.40 -19.59 -16.01
CA ILE A 180 -3.50 -18.13 -16.00
C ILE A 180 -2.79 -17.49 -17.20
N GLU A 181 -1.67 -18.07 -17.65
CA GLU A 181 -0.91 -17.56 -18.79
C GLU A 181 -1.56 -17.90 -20.14
N HIS A 182 -2.28 -19.04 -20.24
CA HIS A 182 -2.82 -19.53 -21.51
C HIS A 182 -4.34 -19.39 -21.69
N ASP A 183 -5.14 -19.50 -20.62
CA ASP A 183 -6.60 -19.55 -20.76
C ASP A 183 -7.23 -18.15 -20.90
N VAL A 184 -6.52 -17.08 -20.49
CA VAL A 184 -7.03 -15.71 -20.48
C VAL A 184 -5.96 -14.67 -20.82
N ASP A 185 -6.19 -13.88 -21.88
CA ASP A 185 -5.27 -12.82 -22.32
C ASP A 185 -5.35 -11.54 -21.48
N ARG A 186 -6.55 -11.14 -21.04
CA ARG A 186 -6.81 -9.88 -20.32
C ARG A 186 -7.62 -10.13 -19.05
N VAL A 187 -7.41 -9.30 -18.01
CA VAL A 187 -8.19 -9.36 -16.76
C VAL A 187 -7.99 -10.71 -16.05
N ARG A 188 -6.73 -11.16 -15.97
CA ARG A 188 -6.34 -12.48 -15.46
C ARG A 188 -6.78 -12.76 -14.03
N PHE A 189 -6.93 -11.72 -13.22
CA PHE A 189 -7.40 -11.83 -11.84
C PHE A 189 -8.80 -12.46 -11.69
N THR A 190 -9.62 -12.45 -12.74
CA THR A 190 -10.95 -13.05 -12.71
C THR A 190 -10.91 -14.57 -12.69
N LEU A 191 -9.85 -15.18 -13.24
CA LEU A 191 -9.76 -16.64 -13.40
C LEU A 191 -9.71 -17.39 -12.06
N PRO A 192 -8.87 -17.02 -11.08
CA PRO A 192 -8.91 -17.64 -9.75
C PRO A 192 -10.28 -17.50 -9.05
N LEU A 193 -10.97 -16.37 -9.26
CA LEU A 193 -12.31 -16.17 -8.70
C LEU A 193 -13.33 -17.10 -9.36
N MET A 194 -13.26 -17.30 -10.68
CA MET A 194 -14.12 -18.27 -11.37
C MET A 194 -13.87 -19.70 -10.87
N TRP A 195 -12.61 -20.09 -10.61
CA TRP A 195 -12.30 -21.40 -10.01
C TRP A 195 -12.93 -21.58 -8.63
N ALA A 196 -12.87 -20.55 -7.77
CA ALA A 196 -13.53 -20.55 -6.47
C ALA A 196 -15.05 -20.71 -6.61
N GLY A 197 -15.71 -19.90 -7.46
CA GLY A 197 -17.15 -19.97 -7.70
C GLY A 197 -17.62 -21.31 -8.26
N HIS A 198 -16.89 -21.88 -9.22
CA HIS A 198 -17.16 -23.23 -9.73
C HIS A 198 -17.00 -24.30 -8.65
N THR A 199 -16.02 -24.14 -7.76
CA THR A 199 -15.82 -25.06 -6.63
C THR A 199 -17.01 -25.00 -5.67
N PHE A 200 -17.50 -23.81 -5.31
CA PHE A 200 -18.70 -23.68 -4.49
C PHE A 200 -19.92 -24.38 -5.11
N THR A 201 -20.12 -24.22 -6.42
CA THR A 201 -21.22 -24.90 -7.14
C THR A 201 -21.07 -26.42 -7.08
N ARG A 202 -19.86 -26.94 -7.29
CA ARG A 202 -19.60 -28.39 -7.21
C ARG A 202 -19.81 -28.95 -5.81
N LEU A 203 -19.41 -28.21 -4.76
CA LEU A 203 -19.64 -28.63 -3.38
C LEU A 203 -21.13 -28.74 -3.07
N ARG A 204 -21.92 -27.77 -3.53
CA ARG A 204 -23.39 -27.79 -3.38
C ARG A 204 -24.04 -28.97 -4.11
N ASP A 205 -23.63 -29.25 -5.35
CA ASP A 205 -24.33 -30.19 -6.23
C ASP A 205 -23.90 -31.65 -6.04
N HIS A 206 -22.64 -31.88 -5.65
CA HIS A 206 -22.05 -33.22 -5.68
C HIS A 206 -21.49 -33.68 -4.32
N GLU A 207 -21.26 -32.78 -3.37
CA GLU A 207 -20.57 -33.10 -2.12
C GLU A 207 -21.34 -32.59 -0.89
N PRO A 208 -22.49 -33.22 -0.56
CA PRO A 208 -23.32 -32.80 0.58
C PRO A 208 -22.60 -32.89 1.93
N ASN A 209 -21.50 -33.66 2.00
CA ASN A 209 -20.68 -33.81 3.20
C ASN A 209 -19.97 -32.52 3.63
N TYR A 210 -19.89 -31.49 2.78
CA TYR A 210 -19.26 -30.20 3.11
C TYR A 210 -20.21 -29.14 3.66
N GLY A 211 -21.49 -29.47 3.87
CA GLY A 211 -22.46 -28.54 4.48
C GLY A 211 -22.89 -27.37 3.57
N VAL A 212 -22.48 -27.35 2.30
CA VAL A 212 -22.78 -26.26 1.36
C VAL A 212 -24.22 -26.36 0.83
N THR A 213 -25.16 -25.74 1.57
CA THR A 213 -26.55 -25.61 1.13
C THR A 213 -26.73 -24.54 0.04
N HIS A 214 -27.93 -24.43 -0.54
CA HIS A 214 -28.24 -23.37 -1.52
C HIS A 214 -28.01 -21.96 -0.94
N TRP A 215 -28.37 -21.74 0.32
CA TRP A 215 -28.19 -20.44 0.97
C TRP A 215 -26.71 -20.12 1.21
N VAL A 216 -25.93 -21.11 1.69
CA VAL A 216 -24.47 -20.97 1.88
C VAL A 216 -23.78 -20.68 0.55
N HIS A 217 -24.15 -21.41 -0.51
CA HIS A 217 -23.64 -21.18 -1.86
C HIS A 217 -23.90 -19.74 -2.34
N LEU A 218 -25.11 -19.24 -2.13
CA LEU A 218 -25.48 -17.87 -2.48
C LEU A 218 -24.65 -16.85 -1.69
N GLN A 219 -24.52 -17.04 -0.38
CA GLN A 219 -23.74 -16.16 0.51
C GLN A 219 -22.28 -16.07 0.08
N LEU A 220 -21.61 -17.21 -0.10
CA LEU A 220 -20.21 -17.26 -0.55
C LEU A 220 -20.04 -16.66 -1.95
N SER A 221 -21.01 -16.88 -2.85
CA SER A 221 -21.00 -16.30 -4.19
C SER A 221 -21.14 -14.77 -4.17
N GLN A 222 -21.93 -14.23 -3.23
CA GLN A 222 -22.06 -12.78 -3.04
C GLN A 222 -20.76 -12.16 -2.54
N GLN A 223 -20.06 -12.79 -1.59
CA GLN A 223 -18.76 -12.28 -1.14
C GLN A 223 -17.71 -12.34 -2.25
N LEU A 224 -17.71 -13.41 -3.05
CA LEU A 224 -16.84 -13.53 -4.22
C LEU A 224 -17.12 -12.43 -5.27
N ALA A 225 -18.39 -12.09 -5.49
CA ALA A 225 -18.79 -10.99 -6.35
C ALA A 225 -18.33 -9.62 -5.79
N SER A 226 -18.42 -9.43 -4.47
CA SER A 226 -17.92 -8.22 -3.78
C SER A 226 -16.40 -8.08 -3.92
N LEU A 227 -15.65 -9.16 -3.75
CA LEU A 227 -14.20 -9.19 -3.99
C LEU A 227 -13.87 -8.82 -5.44
N ARG A 228 -14.58 -9.45 -6.40
CA ARG A 228 -14.44 -9.13 -7.83
C ARG A 228 -14.76 -7.66 -8.12
N GLN A 229 -15.74 -7.07 -7.44
CA GLN A 229 -16.10 -5.67 -7.61
C GLN A 229 -15.01 -4.74 -7.10
N GLY A 230 -14.46 -4.99 -5.91
CA GLY A 230 -13.34 -4.21 -5.37
C GLY A 230 -12.11 -4.27 -6.29
N LEU A 231 -11.69 -5.49 -6.64
CA LEU A 231 -10.56 -5.74 -7.55
C LEU A 231 -10.77 -5.13 -8.94
N GLY A 232 -11.98 -5.28 -9.51
CA GLY A 232 -12.33 -4.67 -10.78
C GLY A 232 -12.32 -3.14 -10.74
N SER A 233 -12.73 -2.54 -9.63
CA SER A 233 -12.71 -1.08 -9.47
C SER A 233 -11.27 -0.56 -9.40
N MET A 234 -10.37 -1.27 -8.71
CA MET A 234 -8.94 -0.96 -8.69
C MET A 234 -8.32 -1.01 -10.10
N TYR A 235 -8.64 -2.06 -10.87
CA TYR A 235 -8.19 -2.20 -12.26
C TYR A 235 -8.71 -1.06 -13.14
N VAL A 236 -10.02 -0.76 -13.07
CA VAL A 236 -10.64 0.31 -13.88
C VAL A 236 -10.05 1.67 -13.54
N PHE A 237 -9.75 1.94 -12.27
CA PHE A 237 -9.17 3.20 -11.81
C PHE A 237 -7.92 3.59 -12.62
N VAL A 238 -7.02 2.62 -12.84
CA VAL A 238 -5.76 2.84 -13.59
C VAL A 238 -6.03 3.01 -15.07
N THR A 239 -6.98 2.26 -15.64
CA THR A 239 -7.31 2.36 -17.06
C THR A 239 -8.03 3.65 -17.46
N VAL A 240 -8.65 4.35 -16.49
CA VAL A 240 -9.44 5.57 -16.75
C VAL A 240 -8.87 6.76 -15.94
N PRO A 241 -7.68 7.29 -16.31
CA PRO A 241 -7.10 8.44 -15.63
C PRO A 241 -7.89 9.73 -15.88
N VAL A 242 -7.57 10.79 -15.12
CA VAL A 242 -8.06 12.15 -15.43
C VAL A 242 -7.57 12.56 -16.83
N PRO A 243 -8.43 13.16 -17.68
CA PRO A 243 -8.06 13.50 -19.06
C PRO A 243 -6.75 14.28 -19.15
N LEU A 244 -5.86 13.83 -20.05
CA LEU A 244 -4.53 14.42 -20.23
C LEU A 244 -4.60 15.92 -20.52
N MET A 245 -5.54 16.35 -21.37
CA MET A 245 -5.71 17.76 -21.72
C MET A 245 -6.01 18.63 -20.49
N TYR A 246 -6.77 18.10 -19.52
CA TYR A 246 -7.04 18.84 -18.28
C TYR A 246 -5.77 18.97 -17.44
N ARG A 247 -5.02 17.88 -17.26
CA ARG A 247 -3.71 17.92 -16.59
C ARG A 247 -2.75 18.91 -17.26
N GLN A 248 -2.66 18.88 -18.59
CA GLN A 248 -1.80 19.78 -19.37
C GLN A 248 -2.19 21.24 -19.18
N LEU A 249 -3.49 21.56 -19.24
CA LEU A 249 -3.99 22.92 -19.04
C LEU A 249 -3.60 23.47 -17.66
N VAL A 250 -3.87 22.72 -16.59
CA VAL A 250 -3.54 23.15 -15.21
C VAL A 250 -2.04 23.32 -15.03
N SER A 251 -1.27 22.33 -15.49
CA SER A 251 0.18 22.31 -15.43
C SER A 251 0.84 23.48 -16.16
N ALA A 252 0.36 23.80 -17.36
CA ALA A 252 0.84 24.91 -18.16
C ALA A 252 0.47 26.26 -17.53
N ALA A 253 -0.79 26.43 -17.11
CA ALA A 253 -1.26 27.69 -16.56
C ALA A 253 -0.51 28.07 -15.28
N VAL A 254 -0.26 27.11 -14.37
CA VAL A 254 0.54 27.34 -13.16
C VAL A 254 1.97 27.76 -13.52
N ARG A 255 2.63 27.07 -14.45
CA ARG A 255 4.02 27.38 -14.86
C ARG A 255 4.11 28.73 -15.58
N ILE A 256 3.14 29.08 -16.42
CA ILE A 256 3.06 30.38 -17.08
C ILE A 256 2.95 31.49 -16.03
N TYR A 257 2.12 31.32 -15.01
CA TYR A 257 1.99 32.31 -13.95
C TYR A 257 3.27 32.47 -13.13
N ILE A 258 3.92 31.37 -12.72
CA ILE A 258 5.22 31.46 -12.05
C ILE A 258 6.24 32.17 -12.94
N LEU A 259 6.27 31.87 -14.24
CA LEU A 259 7.14 32.57 -15.19
C LEU A 259 6.85 34.07 -15.24
N VAL A 260 5.59 34.49 -15.31
CA VAL A 260 5.20 35.90 -15.31
C VAL A 260 5.65 36.59 -14.01
N VAL A 261 5.46 35.97 -12.86
CA VAL A 261 5.90 36.50 -11.56
C VAL A 261 7.43 36.61 -11.50
N VAL A 262 8.16 35.62 -12.03
CA VAL A 262 9.63 35.64 -12.10
C VAL A 262 10.14 36.73 -13.06
N LEU A 263 9.48 36.95 -14.20
CA LEU A 263 9.80 38.06 -15.10
C LEU A 263 9.55 39.43 -14.45
N LEU A 264 8.63 39.50 -13.49
CA LEU A 264 8.35 40.70 -12.70
C LEU A 264 9.32 40.91 -11.52
N ALA A 265 10.24 39.98 -11.24
CA ALA A 265 11.23 40.10 -10.18
C ALA A 265 12.04 41.41 -10.30
N GLY A 266 12.24 42.10 -9.18
CA GLY A 266 12.79 43.45 -9.09
C GLY A 266 11.75 44.57 -9.24
N ASN A 267 10.51 44.24 -9.62
CA ASN A 267 9.41 45.18 -9.83
C ASN A 267 8.07 44.64 -9.28
N LEU A 268 8.08 43.71 -8.31
CA LEU A 268 6.85 43.09 -7.79
C LEU A 268 5.91 44.08 -7.08
N GLN A 269 6.40 45.28 -6.73
CA GLN A 269 5.55 46.39 -6.28
C GLN A 269 4.41 46.72 -7.24
N LEU A 270 4.56 46.42 -8.54
CA LEU A 270 3.53 46.60 -9.56
C LEU A 270 2.32 45.65 -9.40
N LEU A 271 2.44 44.59 -8.59
CA LEU A 271 1.32 43.70 -8.26
C LEU A 271 0.36 44.34 -7.25
N GLY A 272 0.83 45.27 -6.42
CA GLY A 272 0.03 45.97 -5.43
C GLY A 272 -0.41 47.34 -5.91
N ALA A 273 -1.68 47.67 -5.78
CA ALA A 273 -2.17 49.06 -5.85
C ALA A 273 -1.72 49.92 -4.64
N THR A 274 -0.66 49.53 -3.94
CA THR A 274 -0.17 50.13 -2.69
C THR A 274 1.35 50.29 -2.71
N SER A 275 1.84 51.17 -3.57
CA SER A 275 3.04 51.96 -3.26
C SER A 275 2.89 53.31 -3.94
N SER A 276 2.01 54.14 -3.36
CA SER A 276 2.07 55.58 -3.55
C SER A 276 3.46 56.06 -3.10
N GLY A 277 4.33 56.35 -4.08
CA GLY A 277 5.41 57.32 -3.97
C GLY A 277 6.40 57.18 -2.81
N THR A 278 7.08 56.04 -2.65
CA THR A 278 8.31 55.99 -1.87
C THR A 278 9.44 55.36 -2.69
N ASP A 279 10.62 55.97 -2.57
CA ASP A 279 11.80 55.79 -3.41
C ASP A 279 12.14 54.33 -3.72
N SER A 280 12.44 54.09 -4.99
CA SER A 280 12.83 52.82 -5.61
C SER A 280 14.23 52.35 -5.19
N ALA A 281 14.48 52.21 -3.89
CA ALA A 281 15.71 51.68 -3.35
C ALA A 281 15.44 50.38 -2.56
N ASN A 282 15.81 49.26 -3.17
CA ASN A 282 16.27 48.02 -2.51
C ASN A 282 15.30 47.22 -1.62
N TYR A 283 14.34 46.53 -2.24
CA TYR A 283 13.73 45.33 -1.62
C TYR A 283 13.88 44.07 -2.50
N SER A 284 15.00 43.92 -3.23
CA SER A 284 15.25 42.73 -4.07
C SER A 284 15.19 41.40 -3.31
N TRP A 285 15.43 41.41 -1.99
CA TRP A 285 15.32 40.21 -1.15
C TRP A 285 13.86 39.85 -0.83
N THR A 286 12.96 40.82 -0.68
CA THR A 286 11.52 40.53 -0.45
C THR A 286 10.90 39.90 -1.68
N ASP A 287 11.38 40.27 -2.87
CA ASP A 287 10.94 39.68 -4.13
C ASP A 287 11.28 38.19 -4.21
N MET A 288 12.46 37.79 -3.74
CA MET A 288 12.85 36.38 -3.64
C MET A 288 11.95 35.63 -2.67
N VAL A 289 11.66 36.20 -1.49
CA VAL A 289 10.75 35.59 -0.51
C VAL A 289 9.34 35.43 -1.08
N TYR A 290 8.84 36.43 -1.80
CA TYR A 290 7.54 36.38 -2.46
C TYR A 290 7.50 35.28 -3.52
N ILE A 291 8.49 35.22 -4.40
CA ILE A 291 8.58 34.20 -5.47
C ILE A 291 8.63 32.79 -4.88
N VAL A 292 9.44 32.57 -3.84
CA VAL A 292 9.50 31.28 -3.13
C VAL A 292 8.14 30.92 -2.54
N SER A 293 7.46 31.88 -1.90
CA SER A 293 6.15 31.66 -1.28
C SER A 293 5.10 31.27 -2.33
N VAL A 294 5.01 32.03 -3.42
CA VAL A 294 4.08 31.76 -4.53
C VAL A 294 4.41 30.42 -5.21
N PHE A 295 5.70 30.11 -5.39
CA PHE A 295 6.13 28.83 -5.92
C PHE A 295 5.65 27.66 -5.03
N PHE A 296 5.89 27.73 -3.71
CA PHE A 296 5.44 26.69 -2.78
C PHE A 296 3.92 26.52 -2.81
N ILE A 297 3.17 27.62 -2.88
CA ILE A 297 1.71 27.58 -2.91
C ILE A 297 1.20 26.93 -4.19
N TYR A 298 1.66 27.36 -5.37
CA TYR A 298 1.06 26.87 -6.62
C TYR A 298 1.74 25.61 -7.17
N ILE A 299 3.08 25.61 -7.28
CA ILE A 299 3.81 24.44 -7.79
C ILE A 299 3.81 23.35 -6.72
N GLY A 300 3.98 23.68 -5.45
CA GLY A 300 3.89 22.69 -4.37
C GLY A 300 2.50 22.04 -4.30
N TRP A 301 1.42 22.81 -4.40
CA TRP A 301 0.06 22.27 -4.43
C TRP A 301 -0.21 21.42 -5.69
N LEU A 302 0.32 21.82 -6.85
CA LEU A 302 0.27 21.01 -8.07
C LEU A 302 1.00 19.67 -7.88
N HIS A 303 2.20 19.67 -7.29
CA HIS A 303 2.96 18.45 -7.00
C HIS A 303 2.27 17.54 -6.00
N VAL A 304 1.54 18.09 -5.01
CA VAL A 304 0.69 17.29 -4.12
C VAL A 304 -0.39 16.56 -4.92
N ALA A 305 -1.04 17.23 -5.88
CA ALA A 305 -1.99 16.56 -6.77
C ALA A 305 -1.30 15.52 -7.67
N ASP A 306 -0.14 15.84 -8.24
CA ASP A 306 0.61 14.87 -9.06
C ASP A 306 1.02 13.64 -8.26
N GLU A 307 1.34 13.80 -6.97
CA GLU A 307 1.53 12.67 -6.08
C GLU A 307 0.21 11.90 -5.90
N LEU A 308 -0.87 12.54 -5.47
CA LEU A 308 -2.12 11.83 -5.19
C LEU A 308 -2.75 11.19 -6.43
N ALA A 309 -2.37 11.61 -7.65
CA ALA A 309 -2.88 11.08 -8.91
C ALA A 309 -2.67 9.56 -9.08
N ASN A 310 -1.59 9.00 -8.53
CA ASN A 310 -1.35 7.55 -8.52
C ASN A 310 -1.37 6.99 -7.08
N PRO A 311 -2.50 6.45 -6.60
CA PRO A 311 -2.62 5.88 -5.25
C PRO A 311 -1.87 4.55 -5.08
N TYR A 312 -1.43 3.91 -6.17
CA TYR A 312 -0.76 2.61 -6.20
C TYR A 312 0.75 2.71 -6.35
N ARG A 313 1.33 3.93 -6.35
CA ARG A 313 2.77 4.10 -6.50
C ARG A 313 3.54 3.45 -5.34
N ILE A 314 4.74 2.97 -5.65
CA ILE A 314 5.73 2.61 -4.63
C ILE A 314 6.45 3.91 -4.23
N ALA A 315 6.17 4.39 -3.03
CA ALA A 315 6.78 5.61 -2.49
C ALA A 315 6.91 5.55 -0.97
N PRO A 316 7.78 6.39 -0.37
CA PRO A 316 7.93 6.46 1.08
C PRO A 316 6.62 6.75 1.83
N ASP A 317 5.70 7.51 1.23
CA ASP A 317 4.38 7.83 1.76
C ASP A 317 3.24 6.95 1.20
N GLY A 318 3.57 6.01 0.30
CA GLY A 318 2.63 5.06 -0.30
C GLY A 318 2.19 3.95 0.65
N LEU A 319 1.12 3.22 0.27
CA LEU A 319 0.76 2.00 1.00
C LEU A 319 1.73 0.92 0.60
N ASP A 320 2.16 0.18 1.60
CA ASP A 320 2.97 -0.99 1.40
C ASP A 320 2.08 -2.16 0.97
N PHE A 321 1.82 -2.28 -0.34
CA PHE A 321 0.94 -3.33 -0.86
C PHE A 321 1.51 -4.74 -0.67
N ASP A 322 2.84 -4.85 -0.57
CA ASP A 322 3.54 -6.09 -0.27
C ASP A 322 3.22 -6.57 1.15
N ASP A 323 3.40 -5.69 2.15
CA ASP A 323 3.02 -5.96 3.55
C ASP A 323 1.50 -6.18 3.68
N TYR A 324 0.69 -5.36 3.00
CA TYR A 324 -0.76 -5.42 3.05
C TYR A 324 -1.32 -6.77 2.57
N LEU A 325 -0.87 -7.27 1.41
CA LEU A 325 -1.35 -8.56 0.91
C LEU A 325 -0.70 -9.75 1.64
N SER A 326 0.55 -9.61 2.10
CA SER A 326 1.23 -10.68 2.84
C SER A 326 0.62 -10.92 4.22
N SER A 327 0.28 -9.85 4.95
CA SER A 327 -0.47 -9.91 6.21
C SER A 327 -1.87 -10.50 6.02
N GLN A 328 -2.62 -10.01 5.03
CA GLN A 328 -3.92 -10.58 4.65
C GLN A 328 -3.82 -12.08 4.38
N ARG A 329 -2.80 -12.52 3.64
CA ARG A 329 -2.59 -13.94 3.35
C ARG A 329 -2.30 -14.76 4.60
N ALA A 330 -1.47 -14.26 5.51
CA ALA A 330 -1.17 -14.92 6.77
C ALA A 330 -2.42 -15.06 7.62
N ASP A 331 -3.20 -13.99 7.74
CA ASP A 331 -4.47 -14.00 8.47
C ASP A 331 -5.47 -14.97 7.86
N HIS A 332 -5.64 -14.98 6.55
CA HIS A 332 -6.58 -15.92 5.94
C HIS A 332 -6.15 -17.38 6.13
N ALA A 333 -4.84 -17.66 6.11
CA ALA A 333 -4.32 -19.01 6.33
C ALA A 333 -4.59 -19.51 7.76
N THR A 334 -4.49 -18.63 8.77
CA THR A 334 -4.86 -18.96 10.15
C THR A 334 -6.38 -19.08 10.32
N MET A 335 -7.15 -18.20 9.66
CA MET A 335 -8.61 -18.23 9.73
C MET A 335 -9.22 -19.53 9.20
N VAL A 336 -8.62 -20.16 8.19
CA VAL A 336 -9.15 -21.41 7.58
C VAL A 336 -8.49 -22.68 8.10
N ASP A 337 -7.53 -22.57 9.00
CA ASP A 337 -6.88 -23.72 9.62
C ASP A 337 -7.71 -24.24 10.79
N ASP A 338 -8.45 -25.32 10.53
CA ASP A 338 -9.30 -26.01 11.52
C ASP A 338 -8.51 -26.54 12.72
N ASN A 339 -7.20 -26.76 12.60
CA ASN A 339 -6.38 -27.16 13.74
C ASN A 339 -6.04 -25.99 14.68
N SER A 340 -6.03 -24.77 14.15
CA SER A 340 -5.68 -23.56 14.89
C SER A 340 -6.87 -22.97 15.64
N ILE A 341 -8.10 -23.15 15.13
CA ILE A 341 -9.32 -22.62 15.74
C ILE A 341 -9.89 -23.65 16.72
N ARG A 342 -9.37 -23.59 17.95
CA ARG A 342 -9.93 -24.35 19.07
C ARG A 342 -10.94 -23.47 19.78
N LEU A 343 -12.20 -23.92 19.79
CA LEU A 343 -13.23 -23.30 20.62
C LEU A 343 -12.82 -23.43 22.10
N PRO A 344 -13.07 -22.40 22.93
CA PRO A 344 -12.95 -22.55 24.38
C PRO A 344 -13.79 -23.74 24.86
N THR A 345 -13.28 -24.46 25.86
CA THR A 345 -14.00 -25.62 26.41
C THR A 345 -15.32 -25.18 27.04
N VAL A 346 -16.35 -26.01 26.89
CA VAL A 346 -17.67 -25.74 27.49
C VAL A 346 -17.55 -25.57 29.02
N ASP A 347 -16.66 -26.35 29.66
CA ASP A 347 -16.40 -26.23 31.09
C ASP A 347 -15.85 -24.85 31.47
N SER A 348 -14.87 -24.32 30.73
CA SER A 348 -14.36 -22.96 30.97
C SER A 348 -15.39 -21.86 30.75
N ILE A 349 -16.38 -22.08 29.87
CA ILE A 349 -17.48 -21.14 29.64
C ILE A 349 -18.51 -21.25 30.76
N ASN A 350 -18.81 -22.47 31.22
CA ASN A 350 -19.75 -22.70 32.32
C ASN A 350 -19.21 -22.16 33.66
N ASP A 351 -17.88 -22.11 33.81
CA ASP A 351 -17.20 -21.49 34.95
C ASP A 351 -17.19 -19.95 34.87
N GLU A 352 -17.57 -19.34 33.74
CA GLU A 352 -17.70 -17.88 33.66
C GLU A 352 -18.91 -17.41 34.47
N PRO A 353 -18.73 -16.43 35.37
CA PRO A 353 -19.82 -15.90 36.17
C PRO A 353 -20.86 -15.22 35.27
N LEU A 354 -22.14 -15.39 35.58
CA LEU A 354 -23.26 -14.77 34.85
C LEU A 354 -23.68 -13.43 35.49
N PRO A 355 -24.36 -12.54 34.76
CA PRO A 355 -24.90 -11.31 35.34
C PRO A 355 -25.70 -11.55 36.62
N GLY A 356 -25.15 -11.15 37.77
CA GLY A 356 -25.73 -11.35 39.11
C GLY A 356 -24.92 -12.26 40.04
N ASP A 357 -23.95 -13.01 39.52
CA ASP A 357 -23.07 -13.86 40.35
C ASP A 357 -22.01 -13.05 41.11
N PRO A 358 -21.53 -13.54 42.28
CA PRO A 358 -20.57 -12.81 43.13
C PRO A 358 -19.27 -12.39 42.41
N ASN A 359 -18.87 -13.13 41.38
CA ASN A 359 -17.65 -12.90 40.62
C ASN A 359 -17.89 -12.27 39.25
N TRP A 360 -19.13 -11.92 38.90
CA TRP A 360 -19.45 -11.32 37.60
C TRP A 360 -18.93 -9.89 37.52
N ASN A 361 -18.05 -9.64 36.55
CA ASN A 361 -17.50 -8.32 36.32
C ASN A 361 -17.55 -7.99 34.83
N CYS A 362 -18.53 -7.18 34.44
CA CYS A 362 -18.55 -6.50 33.14
C CYS A 362 -18.35 -5.01 33.41
N PRO A 363 -17.09 -4.55 33.59
CA PRO A 363 -16.85 -3.16 33.93
C PRO A 363 -17.28 -2.29 32.75
N PHE A 364 -18.22 -1.38 32.99
CA PHE A 364 -18.45 -0.30 32.04
C PHE A 364 -17.17 0.54 32.01
N VAL A 365 -16.42 0.43 30.90
CA VAL A 365 -15.26 1.28 30.64
C VAL A 365 -15.78 2.66 30.24
N TRP A 366 -16.19 3.45 31.23
CA TRP A 366 -16.38 4.88 31.04
C TRP A 366 -14.99 5.50 30.90
N ARG A 367 -14.64 5.98 29.71
CA ARG A 367 -13.55 6.94 29.63
C ARG A 367 -14.05 8.22 30.29
N ASP A 368 -13.49 8.57 31.45
CA ASP A 368 -13.61 9.93 31.93
C ASP A 368 -13.03 10.86 30.85
N HIS A 369 -13.91 11.62 30.22
CA HIS A 369 -13.52 12.72 29.33
C HIS A 369 -13.01 13.93 30.12
N ALA A 370 -12.96 13.83 31.45
CA ALA A 370 -12.16 14.72 32.27
C ALA A 370 -10.69 14.50 31.88
N TYR A 371 -10.11 15.51 31.22
CA TYR A 371 -8.70 15.58 30.87
C TYR A 371 -7.83 15.61 32.14
N GLU A 372 -7.72 14.50 32.87
CA GLU A 372 -6.74 14.36 33.93
C GLU A 372 -5.39 13.95 33.34
N ALA A 373 -4.35 14.70 33.73
CA ALA A 373 -2.98 14.40 33.36
C ALA A 373 -2.62 12.98 33.83
N VAL A 374 -2.20 12.12 32.89
CA VAL A 374 -1.98 10.69 33.14
C VAL A 374 -1.09 10.48 34.37
N PRO A 375 -1.57 9.80 35.43
CA PRO A 375 -0.75 9.38 36.56
C PRO A 375 0.22 8.31 36.09
N GLY A 376 1.39 8.74 35.62
CA GLY A 376 2.35 7.84 34.99
C GLY A 376 3.58 8.51 34.39
N TRP A 377 3.64 9.85 34.35
CA TRP A 377 4.82 10.56 33.85
C TRP A 377 6.12 10.17 34.57
N ASN A 378 6.04 9.81 35.86
CA ASN A 378 7.17 9.28 36.62
C ASN A 378 7.51 7.82 36.23
N LYS A 379 6.52 6.97 35.91
CA LYS A 379 6.74 5.60 35.39
C LYS A 379 7.35 5.62 33.98
N TYR A 380 6.98 6.60 33.14
CA TYR A 380 7.57 6.76 31.81
C TYR A 380 9.04 7.21 31.88
N LYS A 381 9.40 8.05 32.86
CA LYS A 381 10.81 8.40 33.14
C LYS A 381 11.62 7.19 33.62
N GLU A 382 11.04 6.28 34.42
CA GLU A 382 11.69 5.03 34.81
C GLU A 382 11.83 4.03 33.64
N TYR A 383 10.83 3.93 32.77
CA TYR A 383 10.90 3.13 31.54
C TYR A 383 11.97 3.65 30.58
N ILE A 384 12.08 4.98 30.40
CA ILE A 384 13.14 5.58 29.59
C ILE A 384 14.53 5.39 30.23
N ARG A 385 14.64 5.42 31.56
CA ARG A 385 15.90 5.15 32.27
C ARG A 385 16.32 3.67 32.16
N THR A 386 15.38 2.73 32.26
CA THR A 386 15.64 1.30 32.08
C THR A 386 15.94 0.94 30.62
N VAL A 387 15.28 1.58 29.64
CA VAL A 387 15.58 1.41 28.21
C VAL A 387 16.91 2.08 27.81
N LYS A 388 17.32 3.17 28.46
CA LYS A 388 18.68 3.74 28.29
C LYS A 388 19.76 2.87 28.93
N ALA A 389 19.47 2.22 30.06
CA ALA A 389 20.39 1.26 30.68
C ALA A 389 20.49 -0.04 29.84
N SER A 390 19.38 -0.51 29.25
CA SER A 390 19.40 -1.70 28.38
C SER A 390 19.93 -1.43 26.97
N ARG A 391 20.08 -0.17 26.56
CA ARG A 391 20.72 0.21 25.28
C ARG A 391 22.25 0.18 25.32
N GLN A 392 22.87 -0.07 26.48
CA GLN A 392 24.29 -0.40 26.52
C GLN A 392 24.57 -1.83 26.04
N ASP A 393 23.56 -2.71 26.03
CA ASP A 393 23.63 -4.03 25.42
C ASP A 393 22.86 -4.02 24.08
N GLY A 394 23.61 -4.03 22.98
CA GLY A 394 23.18 -3.64 21.63
C GLY A 394 22.19 -4.55 20.88
N HIS A 395 21.11 -5.05 21.48
CA HIS A 395 20.09 -5.82 20.75
C HIS A 395 18.64 -5.40 21.08
N ALA A 396 17.92 -4.94 20.05
CA ALA A 396 16.50 -4.60 20.13
C ALA A 396 15.64 -5.87 20.09
N LYS A 397 15.03 -6.23 21.22
CA LYS A 397 14.29 -7.49 21.46
C LYS A 397 13.09 -7.76 20.53
N THR A 398 12.62 -6.79 19.76
CA THR A 398 11.52 -6.97 18.79
C THR A 398 11.97 -7.55 17.44
N TYR A 399 13.25 -7.40 17.06
CA TYR A 399 13.81 -8.02 15.85
C TYR A 399 14.36 -9.44 16.08
N ASP A 400 14.58 -9.79 17.35
CA ASP A 400 15.17 -11.07 17.78
C ASP A 400 14.26 -12.28 17.54
N PHE A 401 12.95 -12.12 17.45
CA PHE A 401 12.06 -13.26 17.21
C PHE A 401 12.26 -13.83 15.80
N PHE A 402 12.21 -12.98 14.78
CA PHE A 402 12.38 -13.39 13.39
C PHE A 402 13.84 -13.79 13.07
N GLN A 403 14.84 -13.17 13.70
CA GLN A 403 16.22 -13.64 13.57
C GLN A 403 16.47 -14.99 14.25
N ARG A 404 15.89 -15.25 15.42
CA ARG A 404 16.00 -16.56 16.09
C ARG A 404 15.28 -17.68 15.33
N VAL A 405 14.15 -17.38 14.71
CA VAL A 405 13.45 -18.31 13.83
C VAL A 405 14.28 -18.58 12.56
N ARG A 406 14.86 -17.54 11.94
CA ARG A 406 15.74 -17.69 10.78
C ARG A 406 17.04 -18.44 11.10
N GLN A 407 17.66 -18.19 12.26
CA GLN A 407 18.87 -18.89 12.70
C GLN A 407 18.60 -20.35 13.06
N ARG A 408 17.43 -20.67 13.66
CA ARG A 408 17.00 -22.07 13.86
C ARG A 408 16.84 -22.82 12.55
N LEU A 409 16.19 -22.20 11.57
CA LEU A 409 16.01 -22.81 10.25
C LEU A 409 17.34 -23.05 9.52
N LEU A 410 18.33 -22.17 9.71
CA LEU A 410 19.67 -22.33 9.14
C LEU A 410 20.55 -23.34 9.91
N SER A 411 20.40 -23.45 11.24
CA SER A 411 21.12 -24.45 12.05
C SER A 411 20.57 -25.86 11.88
N ASP A 412 19.27 -25.97 11.58
CA ASP A 412 18.61 -27.25 11.29
C ASP A 412 19.00 -27.77 9.89
N GLU A 413 19.34 -26.89 8.93
CA GLU A 413 19.94 -27.29 7.65
C GLU A 413 21.42 -27.73 7.79
N GLU A 414 22.20 -27.12 8.68
CA GLU A 414 23.61 -27.51 8.92
C GLU A 414 23.76 -28.80 9.75
N THR A 415 22.78 -29.12 10.61
CA THR A 415 22.77 -30.38 11.37
C THR A 415 22.37 -31.59 10.53
N PHE A 416 21.67 -31.40 9.40
CA PHE A 416 21.47 -32.46 8.40
C PHE A 416 22.65 -32.63 7.42
N ALA A 417 23.58 -31.66 7.36
CA ALA A 417 24.70 -31.68 6.43
C ALA A 417 26.01 -32.23 7.02
N THR A 418 26.07 -32.51 8.33
CA THR A 418 27.33 -32.84 9.03
C THR A 418 27.45 -34.25 9.59
N ASP A 419 26.43 -35.10 9.49
CA ASP A 419 26.43 -36.48 10.00
C ASP A 419 26.47 -37.58 8.91
N ASP A 420 27.14 -37.31 7.78
CA ASP A 420 27.38 -38.31 6.72
C ASP A 420 28.89 -38.50 6.47
N THR A 421 29.58 -39.09 7.44
CA THR A 421 30.87 -39.79 7.21
C THR A 421 30.81 -41.20 7.76
N THR A 422 29.94 -42.04 7.19
CA THR A 422 30.17 -43.49 7.03
C THR A 422 29.04 -44.04 6.17
N ALA A 423 29.27 -44.10 4.86
CA ALA A 423 28.33 -44.73 3.93
C ALA A 423 28.25 -46.25 4.19
N PRO A 424 27.06 -46.83 4.43
CA PRO A 424 26.80 -48.22 4.12
C PRO A 424 26.16 -48.30 2.72
N THR A 425 26.63 -49.27 1.97
CA THR A 425 26.20 -49.61 0.62
C THR A 425 24.68 -49.83 0.51
N GLN A 426 24.17 -49.38 -0.63
CA GLN A 426 22.80 -49.41 -1.12
C GLN A 426 22.24 -50.85 -1.23
N THR A 427 21.84 -51.48 -0.12
CA THR A 427 21.08 -52.75 -0.15
C THR A 427 19.96 -52.94 0.89
N ASP A 428 19.78 -52.07 1.90
CA ASP A 428 18.89 -52.42 3.04
C ASP A 428 17.54 -51.67 3.13
N TRP A 429 17.16 -50.86 2.14
CA TRP A 429 15.87 -50.15 2.16
C TRP A 429 14.67 -50.96 1.63
N ALA A 430 14.83 -52.25 1.37
CA ALA A 430 13.77 -53.11 0.81
C ALA A 430 13.09 -54.05 1.83
N GLN A 431 13.38 -53.96 3.14
CA GLN A 431 12.82 -54.87 4.15
C GLN A 431 11.88 -54.24 5.20
N SER A 432 11.64 -52.93 5.20
CA SER A 432 10.77 -52.29 6.20
C SER A 432 9.32 -52.04 5.78
N ILE A 433 8.93 -52.44 4.56
CA ILE A 433 7.53 -52.33 4.10
C ILE A 433 7.06 -53.72 3.67
N GLY A 434 6.38 -54.41 4.59
CA GLY A 434 5.76 -55.71 4.36
C GLY A 434 4.57 -55.62 3.40
N LEU A 435 4.84 -55.51 2.10
CA LEU A 435 3.89 -55.75 1.03
C LEU A 435 4.53 -56.66 -0.02
N GLN A 436 4.21 -57.95 0.05
CA GLN A 436 4.38 -58.88 -1.08
C GLN A 436 3.38 -58.50 -2.17
N GLY A 437 3.84 -58.31 -3.41
CA GLY A 437 2.90 -58.13 -4.54
C GLY A 437 3.51 -57.58 -5.83
N ASN A 438 4.12 -58.49 -6.60
CA ASN A 438 4.22 -58.57 -8.05
C ASN A 438 4.00 -57.33 -8.98
N THR A 439 4.89 -57.29 -9.98
CA THR A 439 4.68 -56.95 -11.41
C THR A 439 4.86 -55.51 -11.95
N SER A 440 6.01 -55.38 -12.66
CA SER A 440 6.16 -54.94 -14.07
C SER A 440 6.03 -53.45 -14.49
N LEU A 441 7.22 -52.85 -14.76
CA LEU A 441 7.71 -52.38 -16.09
C LEU A 441 7.10 -51.15 -16.82
N ARG A 442 8.06 -50.38 -17.40
CA ARG A 442 8.07 -49.42 -18.54
C ARG A 442 7.77 -47.96 -18.15
N GLY A 443 8.69 -47.00 -18.29
CA GLY A 443 9.44 -46.61 -19.50
C GLY A 443 8.53 -45.67 -20.32
N THR A 444 8.85 -44.42 -20.65
CA THR A 444 10.10 -43.85 -21.20
C THR A 444 9.99 -42.33 -21.26
N THR A 445 11.10 -41.65 -20.95
CA THR A 445 11.42 -40.26 -21.26
C THR A 445 11.62 -40.04 -22.77
N ARG A 446 11.11 -38.93 -23.31
CA ARG A 446 11.68 -38.28 -24.51
C ARG A 446 11.57 -36.76 -24.40
N CYS A 447 12.73 -36.12 -24.25
CA CYS A 447 12.96 -34.70 -24.48
C CYS A 447 12.78 -34.37 -25.97
N TRP A 448 12.23 -33.19 -26.26
CA TRP A 448 12.34 -32.53 -27.56
C TRP A 448 12.80 -31.10 -27.35
N THR A 449 13.98 -30.80 -27.89
CA THR A 449 14.59 -29.47 -28.02
C THR A 449 14.34 -28.95 -29.44
N GLY A 450 13.77 -27.75 -29.58
CA GLY A 450 13.68 -27.00 -30.84
C GLY A 450 13.92 -25.50 -30.59
N PRO A 451 14.55 -24.76 -31.52
CA PRO A 451 15.05 -23.40 -31.27
C PRO A 451 13.97 -22.31 -31.51
N PRO A 452 14.17 -21.07 -31.02
CA PRO A 452 13.16 -20.03 -31.07
C PRO A 452 13.18 -19.26 -32.41
N GLU A 453 12.04 -19.17 -33.07
CA GLU A 453 11.83 -18.26 -34.21
C GLU A 453 11.49 -16.83 -33.74
N ARG A 454 12.08 -15.86 -34.44
CA ARG A 454 12.02 -14.41 -34.20
C ARG A 454 10.62 -13.86 -34.45
N ILE A 455 10.06 -13.15 -33.47
CA ILE A 455 8.85 -12.32 -33.65
C ILE A 455 9.26 -10.90 -34.03
N ARG A 456 8.76 -10.42 -35.18
CA ARG A 456 8.87 -9.03 -35.65
C ARG A 456 7.79 -8.17 -35.01
N TYR A 457 8.19 -7.02 -34.47
CA TYR A 457 7.28 -5.94 -34.09
C TYR A 457 6.73 -5.24 -35.34
N TYR A 458 5.42 -5.03 -35.38
CA TYR A 458 4.80 -3.95 -36.15
C TYR A 458 4.03 -3.07 -35.17
N GLY A 459 4.40 -1.78 -35.14
CA GLY A 459 3.66 -0.75 -34.44
C GLY A 459 2.48 -0.25 -35.25
N PHE A 460 1.47 0.23 -34.53
CA PHE A 460 0.78 1.51 -34.75
C PHE A 460 0.17 1.95 -33.41
#